data_AF-A0A553DTW4-F1
#
_entry.id   AF-A0A553DTW4-F1
#
_cell.length_a   1.000
_cell.length_b   1.000
_cell.length_c   1.000
_cell.angle_alpha   90.00
_cell.angle_beta   90.00
_cell.angle_gamma   90.00
#
_symmetry.space_group_name_H-M   'P 1'
#
loop_
_entity.id
_entity.type
_entity.pdbx_description
1 polymer ?
#
loop_
_entity_poly.entity_id
_entity_poly.type
_entity_poly.pdbx_seq_one_letter_code
_entity_poly.pdbx_strand_id
1 'polypeptide(L)'
;MKVITTIIKYQIWLLLSIFSGMGCMRIELGKPTKATGFFAIFNGLDESIIIWIGGFIGLISFIPFVLIDLCYIKRKIETKLNQNIVRIFTVIILSAIVTLIHYVLEFMLNWI
;
A
#
# COMPACT_ATOMS: atom_id res chain seq x y z
N MET A 1 10.94 -24.91 -11.12
CA MET A 1 10.89 -24.63 -9.67
C MET A 1 11.38 -23.22 -9.28
N LYS A 2 12.55 -22.76 -9.76
CA LYS A 2 13.10 -21.41 -9.42
C LYS A 2 12.21 -20.21 -9.79
N VAL A 3 11.44 -20.32 -10.89
CA VAL A 3 10.51 -19.28 -11.32
C VAL A 3 9.28 -19.21 -10.40
N ILE A 4 8.69 -20.37 -10.07
CA ILE A 4 7.52 -20.48 -9.18
C ILE A 4 7.83 -19.90 -7.80
N THR A 5 9.00 -20.22 -7.23
CA THR A 5 9.40 -19.66 -5.92
C THR A 5 9.60 -18.15 -5.95
N THR A 6 10.01 -17.60 -7.11
CA THR A 6 10.14 -16.16 -7.31
C THR A 6 8.76 -15.50 -7.41
N ILE A 7 7.82 -16.10 -8.14
CA ILE A 7 6.45 -15.61 -8.27
C ILE A 7 5.75 -15.58 -6.90
N ILE A 8 5.83 -16.68 -6.13
CA ILE A 8 5.24 -16.74 -4.77
C ILE A 8 5.83 -15.65 -3.88
N LYS A 9 7.15 -15.42 -3.95
CA LYS A 9 7.80 -14.38 -3.17
C LYS A 9 7.25 -12.99 -3.51
N TYR A 10 7.09 -12.65 -4.79
CA TYR A 10 6.53 -11.35 -5.18
C TYR A 10 5.05 -11.23 -4.86
N GLN A 11 4.29 -12.32 -4.89
CA GLN A 11 2.90 -12.33 -4.40
C GLN A 11 2.81 -11.97 -2.92
N ILE A 12 3.71 -12.49 -2.08
CA ILE A 12 3.76 -12.11 -0.66
C ILE A 12 4.07 -10.62 -0.51
N TRP A 13 5.01 -10.08 -1.30
CA TRP A 13 5.31 -8.64 -1.28
C TRP A 13 4.16 -7.77 -1.81
N LEU A 14 3.40 -8.26 -2.79
CA LEU A 14 2.20 -7.57 -3.29
C LEU A 14 1.15 -7.46 -2.19
N LEU A 15 0.86 -8.58 -1.51
CA LEU A 15 -0.07 -8.58 -0.37
C LEU A 15 0.41 -7.62 0.73
N LEU A 16 1.70 -7.62 1.03
CA LEU A 16 2.28 -6.70 2.02
C LEU A 16 2.10 -5.22 1.61
N SER A 17 2.27 -4.91 0.32
CA SER A 17 2.06 -3.57 -0.25
C SER A 17 0.59 -3.15 -0.17
N ILE A 18 -0.34 -4.06 -0.48
CA ILE A 18 -1.79 -3.84 -0.35
C ILE A 18 -2.16 -3.56 1.10
N PHE A 19 -1.71 -4.39 2.04
CA PHE A 19 -1.96 -4.16 3.47
C PHE A 19 -1.35 -2.86 3.96
N SER A 20 -0.17 -2.47 3.45
CA SER A 20 0.44 -1.19 3.76
C SER A 20 -0.42 -0.02 3.26
N GLY A 21 -0.92 -0.08 2.03
CA GLY A 21 -1.79 0.96 1.46
C GLY A 21 -3.13 1.08 2.21
N MET A 22 -3.75 -0.05 2.56
CA MET A 22 -4.94 -0.08 3.41
C MET A 22 -4.68 0.52 4.80
N GLY A 23 -3.52 0.20 5.39
CA GLY A 23 -3.10 0.78 6.67
C GLY A 23 -2.92 2.30 6.59
N CYS A 24 -2.29 2.80 5.53
CA CYS A 24 -2.14 4.23 5.28
C CYS A 24 -3.50 4.93 5.12
N MET A 25 -4.41 4.35 4.33
CA MET A 25 -5.77 4.88 4.16
C MET A 25 -6.56 4.91 5.47
N ARG A 26 -6.37 3.90 6.34
CA ARG A 26 -6.99 3.88 7.67
C ARG A 26 -6.48 5.02 8.56
N ILE A 27 -5.21 5.39 8.44
CA ILE A 27 -4.64 6.52 9.18
C ILE A 27 -5.26 7.83 8.68
N GLU A 28 -5.43 7.98 7.36
CA GLU A 28 -6.02 9.15 6.71
C GLU A 28 -7.49 9.36 7.09
N LEU A 29 -8.31 8.30 7.02
CA LEU A 29 -9.74 8.33 7.40
C LEU A 29 -9.97 8.49 8.90
N GLY A 30 -9.00 8.13 9.74
CA GLY A 30 -9.13 8.22 11.20
C GLY A 30 -10.18 7.26 11.78
N LYS A 31 -10.84 7.68 12.87
CA LYS A 31 -11.84 6.86 13.56
C LYS A 31 -13.11 6.75 12.73
N PRO A 32 -13.70 5.54 12.62
CA PRO A 32 -14.92 5.35 11.83
C PRO A 32 -16.04 6.17 12.45
N THR A 33 -16.69 6.99 11.63
CA THR A 33 -17.84 7.78 12.10
C THR A 33 -19.07 6.90 11.96
N LYS A 34 -19.54 6.36 13.07
CA LYS A 34 -20.76 5.54 13.07
C LYS A 34 -21.98 6.47 12.91
N ALA A 35 -22.59 6.43 11.74
CA ALA A 35 -23.89 7.03 11.51
C ALA A 35 -24.98 6.27 12.29
N THR A 36 -25.88 7.01 12.92
CA THR A 36 -27.05 6.49 13.62
C THR A 36 -28.33 6.71 12.80
N GLY A 37 -29.35 5.85 12.99
CA GLY A 37 -30.64 5.94 12.28
C GLY A 37 -30.58 5.41 10.83
N PHE A 38 -31.34 6.03 9.93
CA PHE A 38 -31.47 5.60 8.52
C PHE A 38 -30.12 5.54 7.77
N PHE A 39 -29.16 6.39 8.15
CA PHE A 39 -27.82 6.42 7.57
C PHE A 39 -26.90 5.29 8.07
N ALA A 40 -27.35 4.42 8.99
CA ALA A 40 -26.55 3.31 9.49
C ALA A 40 -26.16 2.29 8.40
N ILE A 41 -26.87 2.27 7.27
CA ILE A 41 -26.54 1.46 6.08
C ILE A 41 -25.16 1.85 5.52
N PHE A 42 -24.75 3.10 5.71
CA PHE A 42 -23.47 3.64 5.25
C PHE A 42 -22.29 3.35 6.18
N ASN A 43 -22.51 2.73 7.35
CA ASN A 43 -21.43 2.37 8.27
C ASN A 43 -20.40 1.39 7.65
N GLY A 44 -20.78 0.65 6.60
CA GLY A 44 -19.85 -0.21 5.84
C GLY A 44 -19.07 0.51 4.73
N LEU A 45 -19.39 1.78 4.44
CA LEU A 45 -18.67 2.55 3.41
C LEU A 45 -17.23 2.84 3.82
N ASP A 46 -16.98 3.18 5.08
CA ASP A 46 -15.62 3.43 5.59
C ASP A 46 -14.70 2.22 5.32
N GLU A 47 -15.19 1.01 5.60
CA GLU A 47 -14.45 -0.22 5.36
C GLU A 47 -14.28 -0.50 3.86
N SER A 48 -15.33 -0.23 3.07
CA SER A 48 -15.31 -0.41 1.62
C SER A 48 -14.30 0.53 0.95
N ILE A 49 -14.22 1.78 1.39
CA ILE A 49 -13.28 2.80 0.90
C ILE A 49 -11.84 2.40 1.24
N ILE A 50 -11.59 1.90 2.45
CA ILE A 50 -10.26 1.40 2.84
C ILE A 50 -9.82 0.25 1.94
N ILE A 51 -10.71 -0.70 1.66
CA ILE A 51 -10.40 -1.84 0.80
C ILE A 51 -10.14 -1.38 -0.64
N TRP A 52 -11.00 -0.53 -1.18
CA TRP A 52 -10.89 -0.05 -2.56
C TRP A 52 -9.70 0.88 -2.77
N ILE A 53 -9.71 2.05 -2.11
CA ILE A 53 -8.69 3.08 -2.28
C ILE A 53 -7.35 2.60 -1.71
N GLY A 54 -7.35 2.07 -0.49
CA GLY A 54 -6.13 1.55 0.14
C GLY A 54 -5.52 0.37 -0.63
N GLY A 55 -6.36 -0.52 -1.17
CA GLY A 55 -5.90 -1.59 -2.05
C GLY A 55 -5.29 -1.06 -3.36
N PHE A 56 -5.91 -0.05 -3.96
CA PHE A 56 -5.42 0.59 -5.18
C PHE A 56 -4.09 1.33 -4.95
N ILE A 57 -3.96 2.08 -3.85
CA ILE A 57 -2.71 2.71 -3.40
C ILE A 57 -1.60 1.67 -3.26
N GLY A 58 -1.88 0.55 -2.60
CA GLY A 58 -0.92 -0.52 -2.42
C GLY A 58 -0.50 -1.20 -3.74
N LEU A 59 -1.42 -1.32 -4.69
CA LEU A 59 -1.15 -1.88 -6.02
C LEU A 59 -0.29 -0.94 -6.86
N ILE A 60 -0.59 0.36 -6.87
CA ILE A 60 0.23 1.39 -7.53
C ILE A 60 1.63 1.42 -6.93
N SER A 61 1.74 1.35 -5.59
CA SER A 61 3.02 1.35 -4.89
C SER A 61 3.87 0.11 -5.18
N PHE A 62 3.23 -1.02 -5.53
CA PHE A 62 3.94 -2.26 -5.82
C PHE A 62 4.73 -2.21 -7.14
N ILE A 63 4.24 -1.48 -8.15
CA ILE A 63 4.92 -1.36 -9.44
C ILE A 63 6.35 -0.79 -9.31
N PRO A 64 6.56 0.41 -8.71
CA PRO A 64 7.90 0.94 -8.49
C PRO A 64 8.70 0.11 -7.49
N PHE A 65 8.06 -0.54 -6.51
CA PHE A 65 8.75 -1.46 -5.59
C PHE A 65 9.44 -2.60 -6.34
N VAL A 66 8.75 -3.26 -7.29
CA VAL A 66 9.33 -4.35 -8.09
C VAL A 66 10.53 -3.86 -8.90
N LEU A 67 10.44 -2.67 -9.49
CA LEU A 67 11.56 -2.06 -10.23
C LEU A 67 12.76 -1.80 -9.32
N ILE A 68 12.54 -1.23 -8.12
CA ILE A 68 13.61 -0.96 -7.15
C ILE A 68 14.23 -2.27 -6.65
N ASP A 69 13.44 -3.30 -6.38
CA ASP A 69 13.96 -4.58 -5.91
C ASP A 69 14.86 -5.26 -6.95
N LEU A 70 14.43 -5.27 -8.22
CA LEU A 70 15.16 -5.90 -9.32
C LEU A 70 16.42 -5.11 -9.69
N CYS A 71 16.32 -3.79 -9.81
CA CYS A 71 17.41 -2.95 -10.29
C CYS A 71 18.43 -2.61 -9.20
N TYR A 72 17.97 -2.36 -7.96
CA TYR A 72 18.82 -1.84 -6.89
C TYR A 72 19.09 -2.87 -5.80
N ILE A 73 18.05 -3.35 -5.12
CA ILE A 73 18.20 -4.16 -3.89
C ILE A 73 18.93 -5.48 -4.18
N LYS A 74 18.51 -6.20 -5.23
CA LYS A 74 19.14 -7.47 -5.60
C LYS A 74 20.58 -7.33 -6.10
N ARG A 75 20.93 -6.19 -6.72
CA ARG A 75 22.25 -5.99 -7.34
C ARG A 75 23.27 -5.40 -6.37
N LYS A 76 22.84 -4.54 -5.45
CA LYS A 76 23.75 -3.70 -4.65
C LYS A 76 23.92 -4.15 -3.20
N ILE A 77 23.05 -5.03 -2.69
CA ILE A 77 23.10 -5.48 -1.29
C ILE A 77 23.46 -6.96 -1.25
N GLU A 78 24.57 -7.28 -0.60
CA GLU A 78 25.13 -8.64 -0.57
C GLU A 78 24.41 -9.56 0.43
N THR A 79 24.06 -9.03 1.61
CA THR A 79 23.47 -9.85 2.68
C THR A 79 21.94 -9.95 2.55
N LYS A 80 21.41 -11.17 2.70
CA LYS A 80 19.96 -11.44 2.60
C LYS A 80 19.13 -10.71 3.66
N LEU A 81 19.68 -10.54 4.87
CA LEU A 81 19.03 -9.80 5.95
C LEU A 81 18.85 -8.33 5.57
N ASN A 82 19.91 -7.67 5.12
CA ASN A 82 19.86 -6.26 4.73
C ASN A 82 18.95 -6.06 3.51
N GLN A 83 18.94 -6.99 2.56
CA GLN A 83 17.99 -6.94 1.44
C GLN A 83 16.54 -6.94 1.92
N ASN A 84 16.19 -7.79 2.88
CA ASN A 84 14.81 -7.84 3.39
C ASN A 84 14.44 -6.58 4.18
N ILE A 85 15.35 -6.05 5.00
CA ILE A 85 15.13 -4.79 5.73
C ILE A 85 14.87 -3.66 4.73
N VAL A 86 15.73 -3.52 3.71
CA VAL A 86 15.57 -2.47 2.70
C VAL A 86 14.28 -2.64 1.90
N ARG A 87 13.85 -3.87 1.59
CA ARG A 87 12.55 -4.12 0.95
C ARG A 87 11.39 -3.61 1.80
N ILE A 88 11.38 -3.91 3.10
CA ILE A 88 10.33 -3.45 4.02
C ILE A 88 10.27 -1.92 4.02
N PHE A 89 11.42 -1.25 4.21
CA PHE A 89 11.48 0.21 4.17
C PHE A 89 11.01 0.77 2.82
N THR A 90 11.38 0.13 1.71
CA THR A 90 10.97 0.57 0.38
C THR A 90 9.45 0.50 0.21
N VAL A 91 8.79 -0.58 0.64
CA VAL A 91 7.32 -0.70 0.58
C VAL A 91 6.66 0.38 1.43
N ILE A 92 7.12 0.58 2.66
CA ILE A 92 6.53 1.58 3.57
C ILE A 92 6.68 2.99 2.99
N ILE A 93 7.87 3.35 2.51
CA ILE A 93 8.16 4.67 1.93
C ILE A 93 7.31 4.90 0.68
N LEU A 94 7.21 3.91 -0.22
CA LEU A 94 6.40 4.04 -1.44
C LEU A 94 4.91 4.20 -1.12
N SER A 95 4.37 3.36 -0.24
CA SER A 95 2.97 3.47 0.20
C SER A 95 2.70 4.84 0.83
N ALA A 96 3.61 5.35 1.66
CA ALA A 96 3.48 6.68 2.25
C ALA A 96 3.50 7.80 1.20
N ILE A 97 4.40 7.72 0.20
CA ILE A 97 4.46 8.70 -0.90
C ILE A 97 3.16 8.69 -1.70
N VAL A 98 2.67 7.51 -2.10
CA VAL A 98 1.44 7.41 -2.91
C VAL A 98 0.23 7.89 -2.11
N THR A 99 0.14 7.57 -0.82
CA THR A 99 -0.92 8.09 0.06
C THR A 99 -0.83 9.60 0.21
N LEU A 100 0.38 10.17 0.33
CA LEU A 100 0.55 11.61 0.41
C LEU A 100 0.13 12.31 -0.89
N ILE A 101 0.42 11.71 -2.05
CA ILE A 101 -0.06 12.21 -3.34
C ILE A 101 -1.59 12.15 -3.40
N HIS A 102 -2.20 11.05 -2.96
CA HIS A 102 -3.65 10.90 -2.87
C HIS A 102 -4.27 12.03 -2.02
N TYR A 103 -3.78 12.20 -0.79
CA TYR A 103 -4.22 13.24 0.12
C TYR A 103 -4.13 14.65 -0.49
N VAL A 104 -3.02 14.97 -1.16
CA VAL A 104 -2.85 16.28 -1.82
C VAL A 104 -3.84 16.43 -2.98
N LEU A 105 -4.07 15.39 -3.78
CA LEU A 105 -5.03 15.46 -4.89
C LEU A 105 -6.48 15.66 -4.39
N GLU A 106 -6.86 14.97 -3.33
CA GLU A 106 -8.19 15.07 -2.73
C GLU A 106 -8.38 16.44 -2.05
N PHE A 107 -7.53 16.80 -1.09
CA PHE A 107 -7.77 17.94 -0.21
C PHE A 107 -7.23 19.28 -0.70
N MET A 108 -6.16 19.32 -1.50
CA MET A 108 -5.56 20.59 -1.96
C MET A 108 -6.08 21.02 -3.33
N LEU A 109 -6.42 20.05 -4.18
CA LEU A 109 -6.80 20.31 -5.57
C LEU A 109 -8.31 20.17 -5.82
N ASN A 110 -9.09 19.64 -4.86
CA ASN A 110 -10.52 19.32 -5.04
C ASN A 110 -10.76 18.56 -6.35
N TRP A 111 -9.80 17.70 -6.72
CA TRP A 111 -9.82 17.02 -8.02
C TRP A 111 -10.74 15.80 -8.01
N ILE A 112 -10.96 15.24 -6.81
CA ILE A 112 -11.83 14.12 -6.49
C ILE A 112 -12.93 14.65 -5.57
#